data_AF-A0A1F8B6E3-F1
#
_entry.id   AF-A0A1F8B6E3-F1
#
_cell.length_a   1.000
_cell.length_b   1.000
_cell.length_c   1.000
_cell.angle_alpha   90.00
_cell.angle_beta   90.00
_cell.angle_gamma   90.00
#
_symmetry.space_group_name_H-M   'P 1'
#
loop_
_entity.id
_entity.type
_entity.pdbx_description
1 polymer ?
#
loop_
_entity_poly.entity_id
_entity_poly.type
_entity_poly.pdbx_seq_one_letter_code
_entity_poly.pdbx_strand_id
1 'polypeptide(L)'
;MSYVCDICGKKTKIGSSKKHKRGVAGKRWKDRVTATPRLFKPNLQKKTIIVSGEKRKVKLCTKCIKRIRKFGSVKSYSNIQLG
;
A
#
# COMPACT_ATOMS: atom_id res chain seq x y z
N MET A 1 0.88 -6.21 -16.88
CA MET A 1 0.63 -5.11 -15.92
C MET A 1 1.13 -5.49 -14.53
N SER A 2 2.15 -4.81 -14.01
CA SER A 2 2.64 -5.03 -12.64
C SER A 2 1.62 -4.55 -11.59
N TYR A 3 1.59 -5.20 -10.41
CA TYR A 3 0.70 -4.84 -9.30
C TYR A 3 1.31 -3.68 -8.48
N VAL A 4 1.36 -2.51 -9.12
CA VAL A 4 1.99 -1.29 -8.61
C VAL A 4 1.00 -0.12 -8.70
N CYS A 5 1.10 0.83 -7.77
CA CYS A 5 0.34 2.09 -7.84
C CYS A 5 0.98 3.04 -8.86
N ASP A 6 0.20 3.51 -9.83
CA ASP A 6 0.70 4.33 -10.94
C ASP A 6 1.22 5.70 -10.49
N ILE A 7 0.65 6.29 -9.43
CA ILE A 7 1.08 7.61 -8.93
C ILE A 7 2.27 7.52 -7.96
N CYS A 8 2.20 6.61 -6.99
CA CYS A 8 3.18 6.59 -5.89
C CYS A 8 4.23 5.50 -5.98
N GLY A 9 4.11 4.55 -6.92
CA GLY A 9 5.05 3.45 -7.10
C GLY A 9 4.98 2.37 -6.01
N LYS A 10 3.93 2.36 -5.17
CA LYS A 10 3.77 1.34 -4.13
C LYS A 10 3.67 -0.05 -4.76
N LYS A 11 4.63 -0.89 -4.40
CA LYS A 11 4.74 -2.30 -4.81
C LYS A 11 4.56 -3.24 -3.62
N THR A 12 4.36 -4.51 -3.93
CA THR A 12 4.38 -5.59 -2.93
C THR A 12 5.69 -5.57 -2.16
N LYS A 13 5.61 -5.66 -0.84
CA LYS A 13 6.78 -5.79 0.02
C LYS A 13 6.87 -7.21 0.58
N ILE A 14 8.09 -7.70 0.73
CA ILE A 14 8.37 -8.96 1.41
C ILE A 14 8.47 -8.67 2.90
N GLY A 15 7.91 -9.54 3.73
CA GLY A 15 8.20 -9.56 5.15
C GLY A 15 7.80 -10.89 5.77
N SER A 16 7.60 -10.92 7.08
CA SER A 16 7.29 -12.14 7.81
C SER A 16 6.20 -11.92 8.84
N SER A 17 5.37 -12.93 9.08
CA SER A 17 4.49 -12.98 10.24
C SER A 17 5.24 -13.62 11.42
N LYS A 18 5.12 -13.02 12.60
CA LYS A 18 5.68 -13.54 13.86
C LYS A 18 4.55 -13.51 14.89
N LYS A 19 4.13 -14.68 15.39
CA LYS A 19 3.10 -14.78 16.42
C LYS A 19 3.73 -15.28 17.71
N HIS A 20 3.85 -14.41 18.71
CA HIS A 20 4.31 -14.79 20.04
C HIS A 20 3.31 -15.75 20.69
N LYS A 21 3.80 -16.85 21.26
CA LYS A 21 2.98 -17.76 22.10
C LYS A 21 2.78 -17.12 23.48
N ARG A 22 1.82 -17.60 24.29
CA ARG A 22 1.69 -17.12 25.68
C ARG A 22 2.88 -17.66 26.51
N GLY A 23 3.52 -16.84 27.34
CA GLY A 23 4.63 -17.26 28.22
C GLY A 23 6.06 -16.98 27.73
N VAL A 24 6.26 -16.32 26.58
CA VAL A 24 7.61 -16.03 26.01
C VAL A 24 8.41 -14.98 26.81
N ALA A 25 7.79 -14.27 27.76
CA ALA A 25 8.45 -13.25 28.58
C ALA A 25 9.54 -13.83 29.50
N GLY A 26 9.54 -15.14 29.77
CA GLY A 26 10.48 -15.80 30.68
C GLY A 26 11.90 -16.04 30.13
N LYS A 27 12.35 -15.32 29.10
CA LYS A 27 13.70 -15.42 28.48
C LYS A 27 14.13 -16.83 28.00
N ARG A 28 13.20 -17.79 27.93
CA ARG A 28 13.46 -19.15 27.42
C ARG A 28 13.56 -19.13 25.89
N TRP A 29 14.77 -19.29 25.38
CA TRP A 29 15.06 -19.23 23.94
C TRP A 29 14.39 -20.36 23.14
N LYS A 30 14.05 -21.48 23.80
CA LYS A 30 13.36 -22.64 23.21
C LYS A 30 11.98 -22.33 22.62
N ASP A 31 11.32 -21.26 23.08
CA ASP A 31 9.99 -20.84 22.62
C ASP A 31 10.05 -19.67 21.61
N ARG A 32 11.23 -19.41 21.03
CA ARG A 32 11.42 -18.34 20.05
C ARG A 32 10.59 -18.59 18.79
N VAL A 33 9.94 -17.53 18.31
CA VAL A 33 8.98 -17.59 17.20
C VAL A 33 9.66 -17.87 15.87
N THR A 34 9.14 -18.86 15.14
CA THR A 34 9.46 -19.09 13.73
C THR A 34 8.81 -18.01 12.86
N ALA A 35 9.63 -17.29 12.09
CA ALA A 35 9.16 -16.28 11.15
C ALA A 35 8.60 -16.97 9.88
N THR A 36 7.32 -16.77 9.59
CA THR A 36 6.73 -17.29 8.34
C THR A 36 6.77 -16.19 7.28
N PRO A 37 7.45 -16.41 6.13
CA PRO A 37 7.54 -15.40 5.09
C PRO A 37 6.15 -15.13 4.48
N ARG A 38 5.86 -13.86 4.19
CA ARG A 38 4.62 -13.44 3.54
C ARG A 38 4.84 -12.22 2.66
N LEU A 39 3.97 -12.10 1.66
CA LEU A 39 3.92 -10.94 0.77
C LEU A 39 2.85 -9.95 1.24
N PHE A 40 3.25 -8.70 1.43
CA PHE A 40 2.35 -7.59 1.75
C PHE A 40 1.96 -6.86 0.46
N LYS A 41 0.80 -7.23 -0.08
CA LYS A 41 0.25 -6.58 -1.28
C LYS A 41 -0.34 -5.21 -0.93
N PRO A 42 -0.06 -4.15 -1.73
CA PRO A 42 -0.75 -2.87 -1.56
C PRO A 42 -2.25 -3.01 -1.88
N ASN A 43 -3.10 -2.25 -1.18
CA ASN A 43 -4.52 -2.14 -1.53
C ASN A 43 -4.65 -1.19 -2.74
N LEU A 44 -4.68 -1.76 -3.94
CA LEU A 44 -4.79 -1.06 -5.22
C LEU A 44 -6.22 -1.18 -5.76
N GLN A 45 -6.79 -0.06 -6.17
CA GLN A 45 -8.13 0.02 -6.75
C GLN A 45 -8.04 0.65 -8.14
N LYS A 46 -8.80 0.12 -9.10
CA LYS A 46 -8.95 0.72 -10.42
C LYS A 46 -9.89 1.92 -10.30
N LYS A 47 -9.44 3.10 -10.69
CA LYS A 47 -10.19 4.36 -10.61
C LYS A 47 -9.93 5.18 -11.87
N THR A 48 -10.89 6.02 -12.23
CA THR A 48 -10.71 7.07 -13.23
C THR A 48 -10.22 8.33 -12.54
N ILE A 49 -9.20 8.97 -13.08
CA ILE A 49 -8.72 10.27 -12.61
C ILE A 49 -8.70 11.26 -13.76
N ILE A 50 -8.92 12.52 -13.43
CA ILE A 50 -8.73 13.65 -14.33
C ILE A 50 -7.40 14.29 -13.93
N VAL A 51 -6.42 14.26 -14.83
CA VAL A 51 -5.12 14.90 -14.65
C VAL A 51 -4.98 15.94 -15.75
N SER A 52 -4.89 17.21 -15.37
CA SER A 52 -4.74 18.33 -16.33
C SER A 52 -5.80 18.33 -17.46
N GLY A 53 -7.04 17.95 -17.15
CA GLY A 53 -8.16 17.88 -18.10
C GLY A 53 -8.34 16.53 -18.80
N GLU A 54 -7.37 15.62 -18.74
CA GLU A 54 -7.47 14.31 -19.38
C GLU A 54 -7.98 13.23 -18.41
N LYS A 55 -8.99 12.46 -18.87
CA LYS A 55 -9.52 11.30 -18.14
C LYS A 55 -8.66 10.06 -18.42
N ARG A 56 -8.07 9.48 -17.36
CA ARG A 56 -7.26 8.26 -17.45
C ARG A 56 -7.72 7.22 -16.44
N LYS A 57 -7.80 5.94 -16.85
CA LYS A 57 -8.07 4.79 -15.97
C LYS A 57 -6.75 4.26 -15.43
N VAL A 58 -6.58 4.26 -14.11
CA VAL A 58 -5.32 3.91 -13.42
C VAL A 58 -5.56 3.05 -12.18
N LYS A 59 -4.53 2.35 -11.73
CA LYS A 59 -4.50 1.62 -10.45
C LYS A 59 -3.93 2.50 -9.36
N LEU A 60 -4.76 2.88 -8.40
CA LEU A 60 -4.38 3.75 -7.29
C LEU A 60 -4.40 3.04 -5.96
N CYS A 61 -3.43 3.34 -5.11
CA CYS A 61 -3.47 2.91 -3.72
C CYS A 61 -4.45 3.79 -2.91
N THR A 62 -5.04 3.20 -1.87
CA THR A 62 -5.99 3.90 -0.98
C THR A 62 -5.43 5.20 -0.38
N LYS A 63 -4.12 5.27 -0.08
CA LYS A 63 -3.47 6.50 0.41
C LYS A 63 -3.48 7.63 -0.63
N CYS A 64 -3.28 7.30 -1.91
CA CYS A 64 -3.36 8.28 -3.00
C CYS A 64 -4.81 8.73 -3.18
N ILE A 65 -5.77 7.81 -3.21
CA ILE A 65 -7.20 8.14 -3.32
C ILE A 65 -7.63 9.09 -2.20
N LYS A 66 -7.26 8.78 -0.95
CA LYS A 66 -7.53 9.65 0.21
C LYS A 66 -6.90 11.03 0.06
N ARG A 67 -5.66 11.11 -0.43
CA ARG A 67 -4.94 12.37 -0.59
C ARG A 67 -5.53 13.23 -1.72
N ILE A 68 -5.89 12.62 -2.86
CA ILE A 68 -6.58 13.31 -3.97
C ILE A 68 -7.89 13.93 -3.46
N ARG A 69 -8.72 13.18 -2.73
CA ARG A 69 -9.98 13.70 -2.17
C ARG A 69 -9.79 14.89 -1.24
N LYS A 70 -8.70 14.93 -0.48
CA LYS A 70 -8.47 15.96 0.56
C LYS A 70 -7.74 17.20 0.05
N PHE A 71 -6.76 17.02 -0.84
CA PHE A 71 -5.82 18.08 -1.22
C PHE A 71 -5.76 18.35 -2.72
N GLY A 72 -6.46 17.58 -3.56
CA GLY A 72 -6.41 17.72 -5.03
C GLY A 72 -5.02 17.51 -5.63
N SER A 73 -4.05 16.98 -4.88
CA SER A 73 -2.65 16.90 -5.27
C SER A 73 -1.97 15.67 -4.66
N VAL A 74 -1.05 15.05 -5.40
CA VAL A 74 -0.24 13.92 -4.91
C VAL A 74 1.14 13.93 -5.56
N LYS A 75 2.20 14.03 -4.74
CA LYS A 75 3.59 14.09 -5.21
C LYS A 75 3.77 15.21 -6.25
N SER A 76 4.30 14.90 -7.43
CA SER A 76 4.53 15.81 -8.55
C SER A 76 3.26 16.16 -9.33
N TYR A 77 2.14 15.51 -9.05
CA TYR A 77 0.88 15.76 -9.74
C TYR A 77 0.05 16.80 -8.98
N SER A 78 -0.10 17.98 -9.57
CA SER A 78 -1.00 19.06 -9.15
C SER A 78 -2.36 18.95 -9.87
N ASN A 79 -3.43 19.47 -9.25
CA ASN A 79 -4.78 19.55 -9.83
C ASN A 79 -5.35 18.20 -10.33
N ILE A 80 -5.24 17.16 -9.51
CA ILE A 80 -5.86 15.86 -9.77
C ILE A 80 -7.25 15.81 -9.17
N GLN A 81 -8.23 15.36 -9.96
CA GLN A 81 -9.56 15.06 -9.48
C GLN A 81 -9.89 13.58 -9.69
N LEU A 82 -10.70 13.02 -8.79
CA LEU A 82 -11.30 11.71 -9.02
C LEU A 82 -12.48 11.90 -9.96
N GLY A 83 -12.49 11.15 -11.06
CA GLY A 83 -13.62 11.04 -11.96
C GLY A 83 -14.56 9.90 -11.58
#